data_AF-A0A8S2FKR9-F1
#
_entry.id   AF-A0A8S2FKR9-F1
#
_cell.length_a   1.000
_cell.length_b   1.000
_cell.length_c   1.000
_cell.angle_alpha   90.00
_cell.angle_beta   90.00
_cell.angle_gamma   90.00
#
_symmetry.space_group_name_H-M   'P 1'
#
loop_
_entity.id
_entity.type
_entity.pdbx_description
1 polymer ?
#
loop_
_entity_poly.entity_id
_entity_poly.type
_entity_poly.pdbx_seq_one_letter_code
_entity_poly.pdbx_strand_id
1 'polypeptide(L)'
;LTLIETVVRTSSSLCGTAATEIDHARYQLVLTYVKLYPNYKNRILRLCFQRKTLLLILLELFDESTVNILTSVLTDIKHRHWFNKYMKQHNHQELIRTLLTKLFTFYKKQTNLAPTILKICGILHIHCDVKFTQSELSQLLMILTSMSNITLALSFLMIVPTLIESVEQTVIQWLKHSLEKDVSEKLLMIGIFCSANYLEPLNAIVSNTLGFNCVIRPGTFTHLRNLLTQTVFTTDILIQRFPLIPVTKNLSTSKQSSHAFLPAHFICHLLSSGSCNLHHVNMNKWIYDQILLCVEPVHPIMLTLINEYVRACLRQDYPWHLDPIYSKDIEDFFNDNPKITLITTKTLLLLYLLSYDEQVLKIIPTSTNIQRYPRKLFDLIPMPYLAIKLTDENYSSIAPQLGRLMMEQFPYVFLADHVLYLEADRFHPQDDQLLLDVLANTLENGISRKQAEQWRRLWFRAYAVSGQQLTLKTARVLLKNSSLTYDSLCSDPNCLLRFPHSLY
;
A
#
# COMPACT_ATOMS: atom_id res chain seq x y z
N LEU A 1 -31.87 30.71 -27.44
CA LEU A 1 -30.48 30.35 -27.09
C LEU A 1 -29.50 31.48 -27.35
N THR A 2 -29.33 31.94 -28.60
CA THR A 2 -28.49 33.11 -28.95
C THR A 2 -28.87 34.37 -28.16
N LEU A 3 -30.17 34.63 -28.00
CA LEU A 3 -30.70 35.77 -27.24
C LEU A 3 -30.39 35.67 -25.72
N ILE A 4 -30.33 34.46 -25.18
CA ILE A 4 -29.94 34.19 -23.78
C ILE A 4 -28.43 34.28 -23.65
N GLU A 5 -27.68 33.75 -24.61
CA GLU A 5 -26.23 33.93 -24.68
C GLU A 5 -25.87 35.41 -24.74
N THR A 6 -26.60 36.25 -25.48
CA THR A 6 -26.38 37.71 -25.48
C THR A 6 -26.75 38.35 -24.16
N VAL A 7 -27.89 37.99 -23.55
CA VAL A 7 -28.31 38.55 -22.24
C VAL A 7 -27.31 38.19 -21.14
N VAL A 8 -26.88 36.93 -21.07
CA VAL A 8 -25.83 36.43 -20.16
C VAL A 8 -24.45 36.99 -20.53
N ARG A 9 -24.19 37.29 -21.82
CA ARG A 9 -22.96 37.95 -22.29
C ARG A 9 -22.92 39.47 -22.02
N THR A 10 -24.03 40.11 -21.70
CA THR A 10 -24.08 41.53 -21.36
C THR A 10 -24.13 41.81 -19.85
N SER A 11 -24.39 40.81 -19.01
CA SER A 11 -24.38 40.97 -17.55
C SER A 11 -22.94 40.92 -17.00
N SER A 12 -22.41 42.06 -16.58
CA SER A 12 -21.10 42.17 -15.92
C SER A 12 -21.17 42.09 -14.39
N SER A 13 -22.34 42.32 -13.78
CA SER A 13 -22.50 42.28 -12.32
C SER A 13 -23.96 42.06 -11.92
N LEU A 14 -24.43 40.82 -11.88
CA LEU A 14 -25.66 40.46 -11.13
C LEU A 14 -25.40 40.39 -9.61
N CYS A 15 -24.30 41.00 -9.14
CA CYS A 15 -23.80 40.89 -7.78
C CYS A 15 -23.89 42.24 -7.08
N GLY A 16 -25.03 42.50 -6.48
CA GLY A 16 -25.23 43.62 -5.58
C GLY A 16 -26.69 43.76 -5.19
N THR A 17 -26.94 44.15 -3.95
CA THR A 17 -28.21 44.74 -3.51
C THR A 17 -28.52 46.07 -4.23
N ALA A 18 -27.59 46.57 -5.03
CA ALA A 18 -27.81 47.56 -6.08
C ALA A 18 -27.88 46.90 -7.48
N ALA A 19 -28.64 45.80 -7.61
CA ALA A 19 -29.04 45.33 -8.93
C ALA A 19 -29.90 46.44 -9.53
N THR A 20 -29.44 47.04 -10.62
CA THR A 20 -30.31 47.90 -11.43
C THR A 20 -31.59 47.10 -11.75
N GLU A 21 -32.76 47.74 -11.84
CA GLU A 21 -34.04 47.04 -12.14
C GLU A 21 -33.92 46.13 -13.38
N ILE A 22 -33.00 46.47 -14.28
CA ILE A 22 -32.59 45.74 -15.48
C ILE A 22 -31.97 44.37 -15.14
N ASP A 23 -31.11 44.28 -14.12
CA ASP A 23 -30.49 43.03 -13.70
C ASP A 23 -31.50 42.11 -13.00
N HIS A 24 -32.47 42.66 -12.27
CA HIS A 24 -33.57 41.89 -11.70
C HIS A 24 -34.51 41.35 -12.79
N ALA A 25 -34.83 42.15 -13.81
CA ALA A 25 -35.61 41.72 -14.97
C ALA A 25 -34.89 40.64 -15.80
N ARG A 26 -33.57 40.77 -15.99
CA ARG A 26 -32.74 39.75 -16.66
C ARG A 26 -32.67 38.44 -15.86
N TYR A 27 -32.59 38.52 -14.54
CA TYR A 27 -32.67 37.37 -13.64
C TYR A 27 -34.01 36.64 -13.75
N GLN A 28 -35.12 37.38 -13.68
CA GLN A 28 -36.49 36.86 -13.86
C GLN A 28 -36.68 36.20 -15.24
N LEU A 29 -36.10 36.77 -16.30
CA LEU A 29 -36.12 36.20 -17.65
C LEU A 29 -35.35 34.88 -17.76
N VAL A 30 -34.17 34.78 -17.15
CA VAL A 30 -33.41 33.52 -17.14
C VAL A 30 -34.15 32.44 -16.34
N LEU A 31 -34.77 32.80 -15.22
CA LEU A 31 -35.57 31.89 -14.39
C LEU A 31 -36.81 31.34 -15.09
N THR A 32 -37.60 32.22 -15.71
CA THR A 32 -38.78 31.82 -16.48
C THR A 32 -38.38 30.91 -17.64
N TYR A 33 -37.25 31.18 -18.31
CA TYR A 33 -36.78 30.34 -19.40
C TYR A 33 -36.30 28.95 -18.94
N VAL A 34 -35.63 28.87 -17.79
CA VAL A 34 -35.22 27.57 -17.22
C VAL A 34 -36.44 26.75 -16.78
N LYS A 35 -37.50 27.40 -16.26
CA LYS A 35 -38.78 26.73 -15.93
C LYS A 35 -39.52 26.23 -17.17
N LEU A 36 -39.49 26.98 -18.27
CA LEU A 36 -40.17 26.64 -19.53
C LEU A 36 -39.43 25.57 -20.35
N TYR A 37 -38.10 25.49 -20.27
CA TYR A 37 -37.29 24.61 -21.11
C TYR A 37 -36.27 23.77 -20.31
N PRO A 38 -36.70 22.67 -19.67
CA PRO A 38 -35.85 21.86 -18.80
C PRO A 38 -34.66 21.21 -19.53
N ASN A 39 -34.80 20.89 -20.83
CA ASN A 39 -33.74 20.27 -21.63
C ASN A 39 -32.50 21.17 -21.81
N TYR A 40 -32.66 22.49 -21.74
CA TYR A 40 -31.56 23.45 -21.89
C TYR A 40 -31.02 23.95 -20.55
N LYS A 41 -31.62 23.51 -19.43
CA LYS A 41 -31.26 23.91 -18.05
C LYS A 41 -29.77 23.75 -17.77
N ASN A 42 -29.19 22.60 -18.09
CA ASN A 42 -27.77 22.32 -17.81
C ASN A 42 -26.81 23.20 -18.62
N ARG A 43 -27.19 23.57 -19.86
CA ARG A 43 -26.39 24.43 -20.73
C ARG A 43 -26.46 25.89 -20.28
N ILE A 44 -27.64 26.35 -19.87
CA ILE A 44 -27.86 27.69 -19.32
C ILE A 44 -27.14 27.85 -17.97
N LEU A 45 -27.21 26.84 -17.08
CA LEU A 45 -26.48 26.84 -15.82
C LEU A 45 -24.95 26.89 -16.02
N ARG A 46 -24.41 26.19 -17.03
CA ARG A 46 -22.98 26.29 -17.40
C ARG A 46 -22.59 27.67 -17.94
N LEU A 47 -23.49 28.37 -18.62
CA LEU A 47 -23.25 29.74 -19.12
C LEU A 47 -23.32 30.77 -17.98
N CYS A 48 -24.29 30.64 -17.07
CA CYS A 48 -24.35 31.43 -15.83
C CYS A 48 -23.13 31.20 -14.94
N PHE A 49 -22.54 30.00 -15.01
CA PHE A 49 -21.32 29.64 -14.30
C PHE A 49 -20.07 30.35 -14.85
N GLN A 50 -19.89 30.36 -16.18
CA GLN A 50 -18.79 31.09 -16.83
C GLN A 50 -18.79 32.59 -16.50
N ARG A 51 -19.95 33.14 -16.12
CA ARG A 51 -20.17 34.55 -15.83
C ARG A 51 -20.25 34.89 -14.35
N LYS A 52 -20.05 33.94 -13.43
CA LYS A 52 -19.96 34.19 -11.98
C LYS A 52 -21.27 34.67 -11.32
N THR A 53 -22.43 34.34 -11.92
CA THR A 53 -23.77 34.80 -11.48
C THR A 53 -24.65 33.67 -10.95
N LEU A 54 -24.03 32.54 -10.61
CA LEU A 54 -24.69 31.25 -10.41
C LEU A 54 -25.50 31.14 -9.09
N LEU A 55 -25.08 31.83 -8.03
CA LEU A 55 -25.52 31.53 -6.65
C LEU A 55 -27.00 31.87 -6.40
N LEU A 56 -27.50 32.96 -6.99
CA LEU A 56 -28.91 33.36 -6.91
C LEU A 56 -29.83 32.44 -7.73
N ILE A 57 -29.39 32.04 -8.93
CA ILE A 57 -30.14 31.14 -9.82
C ILE A 57 -30.23 29.73 -9.21
N LEU A 58 -29.17 29.27 -8.54
CA LEU A 58 -29.16 28.02 -7.79
C LEU A 58 -30.12 28.02 -6.60
N LEU A 59 -30.23 29.14 -5.88
CA LEU A 59 -31.16 29.27 -4.77
C LEU A 59 -32.61 29.11 -5.21
N GLU A 60 -33.01 29.56 -6.40
CA GLU A 60 -34.41 29.45 -6.86
C GLU A 60 -34.76 28.17 -7.64
N LEU A 61 -33.79 27.49 -8.26
CA LEU A 61 -34.03 26.33 -9.15
C LEU A 61 -33.43 25.01 -8.62
N PHE A 62 -33.66 24.75 -7.33
CA PHE A 62 -33.04 23.66 -6.57
C PHE A 62 -33.55 22.26 -6.99
N ASP A 63 -32.87 21.63 -7.96
CA ASP A 63 -33.13 20.25 -8.42
C ASP A 63 -31.83 19.40 -8.42
N GLU A 64 -31.92 18.08 -8.59
CA GLU A 64 -30.80 17.14 -8.61
C GLU A 64 -29.64 17.56 -9.56
N SER A 65 -29.98 18.10 -10.74
CA SER A 65 -29.00 18.61 -11.70
C SER A 65 -28.17 19.77 -11.16
N THR A 66 -28.77 20.61 -10.30
CA THR A 66 -28.09 21.75 -9.69
C THR A 66 -27.14 21.34 -8.58
N VAL A 67 -27.45 20.28 -7.83
CA VAL A 67 -26.57 19.70 -6.79
C VAL A 67 -25.32 19.08 -7.44
N ASN A 68 -25.50 18.37 -8.55
CA ASN A 68 -24.39 17.78 -9.32
C ASN A 68 -23.52 18.83 -10.03
N ILE A 69 -24.12 19.91 -10.52
CA ILE A 69 -23.37 21.04 -11.06
C ILE A 69 -22.62 21.76 -9.93
N LEU A 70 -23.25 22.03 -8.79
CA LEU A 70 -22.62 22.68 -7.65
C LEU A 70 -21.43 21.88 -7.12
N THR A 71 -21.53 20.55 -7.04
CA THR A 71 -20.39 19.70 -6.70
C THR A 71 -19.27 19.80 -7.72
N SER A 72 -19.57 19.69 -9.02
CA SER A 72 -18.55 19.81 -10.07
C SER A 72 -17.82 21.17 -10.06
N VAL A 73 -18.55 22.23 -9.73
CA VAL A 73 -18.04 23.59 -9.60
C VAL A 73 -17.13 23.73 -8.38
N LEU A 74 -17.54 23.16 -7.25
CA LEU A 74 -16.80 23.25 -5.99
C LEU A 74 -15.57 22.32 -5.96
N THR A 75 -15.57 21.25 -6.74
CA THR A 75 -14.43 20.34 -6.89
C THR A 75 -13.27 20.96 -7.68
N ASP A 76 -13.54 21.87 -8.63
CA ASP A 76 -12.50 22.46 -9.47
C ASP A 76 -11.78 23.64 -8.78
N ILE A 77 -10.43 23.61 -8.79
CA ILE A 77 -9.53 24.50 -8.05
C ILE A 77 -9.72 25.96 -8.45
N LYS A 78 -9.86 26.24 -9.76
CA LYS A 78 -10.01 27.61 -10.30
C LYS A 78 -11.33 28.24 -9.86
N HIS A 79 -12.39 27.45 -9.86
CA HIS A 79 -13.74 27.89 -9.54
C HIS A 79 -13.96 28.02 -8.04
N ARG A 80 -13.31 27.16 -7.23
CA ARG A 80 -13.23 27.27 -5.77
C ARG A 80 -12.57 28.57 -5.31
N HIS A 81 -11.49 29.01 -5.96
CA HIS A 81 -10.83 30.28 -5.63
C HIS A 81 -11.72 31.48 -5.89
N TRP A 82 -12.45 31.48 -7.01
CA TRP A 82 -13.44 32.52 -7.28
C TRP A 82 -14.55 32.51 -6.24
N PHE A 83 -15.12 31.34 -5.93
CA PHE A 83 -16.18 31.21 -4.94
C PHE A 83 -15.72 31.73 -3.56
N ASN A 84 -14.52 31.34 -3.10
CA ASN A 84 -13.97 31.83 -1.83
C ASN A 84 -13.77 33.36 -1.81
N LYS A 85 -13.23 33.94 -2.90
CA LYS A 85 -13.09 35.39 -3.03
C LYS A 85 -14.44 36.10 -3.02
N TYR A 86 -15.45 35.53 -3.69
CA TYR A 86 -16.82 36.04 -3.70
C TYR A 86 -17.45 36.02 -2.30
N MET A 87 -17.26 34.92 -1.55
CA MET A 87 -17.76 34.78 -0.20
C MET A 87 -17.17 35.81 0.78
N LYS A 88 -15.86 36.08 0.68
CA LYS A 88 -15.15 37.02 1.57
C LYS A 88 -15.45 38.49 1.27
N GLN A 89 -15.79 38.85 0.03
CA GLN A 89 -15.98 40.24 -0.37
C GLN A 89 -17.34 40.85 0.02
N HIS A 90 -18.38 40.03 0.29
CA HIS A 90 -19.75 40.54 0.41
C HIS A 90 -20.57 40.06 1.63
N ASN A 91 -19.96 39.45 2.66
CA ASN A 91 -20.66 39.05 3.90
C ASN A 91 -21.95 38.22 3.68
N HIS A 92 -21.99 37.39 2.64
CA HIS A 92 -23.16 36.60 2.23
C HIS A 92 -23.43 35.34 3.09
N GLN A 93 -23.22 35.40 4.41
CA GLN A 93 -23.48 34.27 5.32
C GLN A 93 -24.96 33.80 5.28
N GLU A 94 -25.90 34.71 5.04
CA GLU A 94 -27.33 34.41 4.91
C GLU A 94 -27.68 33.63 3.63
N LEU A 95 -26.96 33.88 2.53
CA LEU A 95 -27.13 33.13 1.28
C LEU A 95 -26.62 31.68 1.43
N ILE A 96 -25.58 31.46 2.23
CA ILE A 96 -25.12 30.10 2.56
C ILE A 96 -26.17 29.39 3.42
N ARG A 97 -26.72 30.06 4.43
CA ARG A 97 -27.74 29.47 5.31
C ARG A 97 -29.02 29.12 4.54
N THR A 98 -29.45 29.97 3.61
CA THR A 98 -30.57 29.67 2.71
C THR A 98 -30.27 28.53 1.72
N LEU A 99 -29.02 28.40 1.25
CA LEU A 99 -28.58 27.23 0.48
C LEU A 99 -28.57 25.95 1.32
N LEU A 100 -28.03 26.00 2.55
CA LEU A 100 -27.95 24.85 3.46
C LEU A 100 -29.35 24.36 3.86
N THR A 101 -30.26 25.26 4.22
CA THR A 101 -31.66 24.92 4.50
C THR A 101 -32.37 24.31 3.28
N LYS A 102 -32.09 24.79 2.06
CA LYS A 102 -32.60 24.17 0.83
C LYS A 102 -31.98 22.79 0.55
N LEU A 103 -30.68 22.62 0.81
CA LEU A 103 -30.00 21.33 0.73
C LEU A 103 -30.60 20.30 1.71
N PHE A 104 -30.82 20.70 2.96
CA PHE A 104 -31.37 19.81 3.99
C PHE A 104 -32.86 19.49 3.78
N THR A 105 -33.66 20.43 3.24
CA THR A 105 -35.04 20.14 2.84
C THR A 105 -35.11 19.22 1.62
N PHE A 106 -34.16 19.34 0.69
CA PHE A 106 -34.04 18.41 -0.45
C PHE A 106 -33.60 17.01 -0.01
N TYR A 107 -32.69 16.91 0.96
CA TYR A 107 -32.30 15.65 1.57
C TYR A 107 -33.50 14.90 2.17
N LYS A 108 -34.38 15.59 2.90
CA LYS A 108 -35.61 14.98 3.43
C LYS A 108 -36.52 14.39 2.36
N LYS A 109 -36.42 14.85 1.11
CA LYS A 109 -37.19 14.34 -0.04
C LYS A 109 -36.49 13.22 -0.81
N GLN A 110 -35.15 13.23 -0.88
CA GLN A 110 -34.36 12.24 -1.61
C GLN A 110 -33.11 11.85 -0.82
N THR A 111 -33.11 10.63 -0.26
CA THR A 111 -32.01 10.11 0.56
C THR A 111 -30.75 9.75 -0.24
N ASN A 112 -30.89 9.47 -1.54
CA ASN A 112 -29.78 9.04 -2.41
C ASN A 112 -28.69 10.11 -2.63
N LEU A 113 -28.98 11.40 -2.38
CA LEU A 113 -28.03 12.51 -2.60
C LEU A 113 -27.18 12.87 -1.37
N ALA A 114 -27.34 12.14 -0.27
CA ALA A 114 -26.54 12.28 0.94
C ALA A 114 -25.01 12.41 0.71
N PRO A 115 -24.34 11.56 -0.10
CA PRO A 115 -22.88 11.67 -0.28
C PRO A 115 -22.49 12.97 -1.00
N THR A 116 -23.32 13.43 -1.93
CA THR A 116 -23.12 14.66 -2.71
C THR A 116 -23.27 15.89 -1.81
N ILE A 117 -24.26 15.87 -0.91
CA ILE A 117 -24.51 16.93 0.07
C ILE A 117 -23.37 17.03 1.09
N LEU A 118 -22.89 15.90 1.60
CA LEU A 118 -21.74 15.87 2.53
C LEU A 118 -20.47 16.44 1.88
N LYS A 119 -20.20 16.13 0.61
CA LYS A 119 -19.08 16.71 -0.13
C LYS A 119 -19.19 18.23 -0.25
N ILE A 120 -20.39 18.76 -0.55
CA ILE A 120 -20.63 20.21 -0.62
C ILE A 120 -20.37 20.86 0.75
N CYS A 121 -20.94 20.30 1.81
CA CYS A 121 -20.75 20.80 3.18
C CYS A 121 -19.28 20.76 3.59
N GLY A 122 -18.54 19.72 3.20
CA GLY A 122 -17.11 19.59 3.51
C GLY A 122 -16.28 20.66 2.79
N ILE A 123 -16.60 20.94 1.53
CA ILE A 123 -15.94 22.01 0.76
C ILE A 123 -16.25 23.39 1.34
N LEU A 124 -17.51 23.64 1.73
CA LEU A 124 -17.93 24.90 2.37
C LEU A 124 -17.22 25.10 3.72
N HIS A 125 -17.03 24.04 4.51
CA HIS A 125 -16.34 24.12 5.78
C HIS A 125 -14.83 24.39 5.60
N ILE A 126 -14.13 23.57 4.81
CA ILE A 126 -12.66 23.68 4.65
C ILE A 126 -12.25 24.93 3.89
N HIS A 127 -12.94 25.25 2.80
CA HIS A 127 -12.47 26.27 1.86
C HIS A 127 -13.18 27.60 2.01
N CYS A 128 -14.38 27.63 2.59
CA CYS A 128 -15.13 28.86 2.82
C CYS A 128 -15.25 29.23 4.31
N ASP A 129 -14.59 28.49 5.21
CA ASP A 129 -14.55 28.70 6.66
C ASP A 129 -15.95 28.87 7.28
N VAL A 130 -16.95 28.15 6.76
CA VAL A 130 -18.33 28.21 7.26
C VAL A 130 -18.42 27.47 8.60
N LYS A 131 -18.84 28.19 9.64
CA LYS A 131 -19.20 27.61 10.94
C LYS A 131 -20.67 27.20 10.92
N PHE A 132 -20.94 25.91 11.15
CA PHE A 132 -22.29 25.38 11.20
C PHE A 132 -22.98 25.72 12.53
N THR A 133 -24.29 25.92 12.46
CA THR A 133 -25.15 26.09 13.64
C THR A 133 -25.55 24.75 14.25
N GLN A 134 -25.97 24.72 15.52
CA GLN A 134 -26.35 23.46 16.20
C GLN A 134 -27.52 22.71 15.52
N SER A 135 -28.44 23.42 14.88
CA SER A 135 -29.54 22.81 14.11
C SER A 135 -29.06 22.19 12.79
N GLU A 136 -28.04 22.74 12.15
CA GLU A 136 -27.42 22.17 10.94
C GLU A 136 -26.54 20.96 11.30
N LEU A 137 -25.84 21.01 12.43
CA LEU A 137 -25.03 19.89 12.93
C LEU A 137 -25.90 18.65 13.24
N SER A 138 -27.07 18.84 13.85
CA SER A 138 -27.99 17.72 14.13
C SER A 138 -28.57 17.09 12.85
N GLN A 139 -28.85 17.91 11.82
CA GLN A 139 -29.30 17.41 10.52
C GLN A 139 -28.18 16.68 9.75
N LEU A 140 -26.95 17.18 9.81
CA LEU A 140 -25.77 16.49 9.28
C LEU A 140 -25.53 15.15 9.97
N LEU A 141 -25.72 15.09 11.30
CA LEU A 141 -25.58 13.86 12.06
C LEU A 141 -26.64 12.81 11.66
N MET A 142 -27.90 13.22 11.46
CA MET A 142 -28.93 12.31 10.92
C MET A 142 -28.59 11.80 9.52
N ILE A 143 -28.01 12.65 8.67
CA ILE A 143 -27.54 12.21 7.35
C ILE A 143 -26.43 11.17 7.53
N LEU A 144 -25.40 11.46 8.32
CA LEU A 144 -24.26 10.58 8.54
C LEU A 144 -24.67 9.21 9.08
N THR A 145 -25.56 9.15 10.06
CA THR A 145 -25.98 7.88 10.68
C THR A 145 -26.87 7.02 9.76
N SER A 146 -27.51 7.62 8.77
CA SER A 146 -28.32 6.91 7.77
C SER A 146 -27.53 6.41 6.55
N MET A 147 -26.24 6.78 6.44
CA MET A 147 -25.41 6.42 5.29
C MET A 147 -24.96 4.97 5.33
N SER A 148 -25.03 4.31 4.17
CA SER A 148 -24.38 3.00 3.95
C SER A 148 -22.86 3.13 3.77
N ASN A 149 -22.37 4.23 3.17
CA ASN A 149 -20.94 4.42 2.93
C ASN A 149 -20.21 5.02 4.13
N ILE A 150 -19.71 4.15 5.00
CA ILE A 150 -19.00 4.50 6.24
C ILE A 150 -17.70 5.25 5.97
N THR A 151 -16.96 4.88 4.91
CA THR A 151 -15.67 5.54 4.58
C THR A 151 -15.84 7.02 4.28
N LEU A 152 -16.89 7.38 3.54
CA LEU A 152 -17.20 8.77 3.22
C LEU A 152 -17.65 9.52 4.49
N ALA A 153 -18.55 8.92 5.28
CA ALA A 153 -19.02 9.52 6.52
C ALA A 153 -17.87 9.79 7.50
N LEU A 154 -16.95 8.83 7.66
CA LEU A 154 -15.81 8.97 8.55
C LEU A 154 -14.78 9.97 8.01
N SER A 155 -14.54 10.00 6.69
CA SER A 155 -13.72 11.05 6.05
C SER A 155 -14.27 12.46 6.27
N PHE A 156 -15.60 12.62 6.31
CA PHE A 156 -16.26 13.89 6.60
C PHE A 156 -16.16 14.27 8.09
N LEU A 157 -16.34 13.30 9.00
CA LEU A 157 -16.14 13.51 10.44
C LEU A 157 -14.71 14.00 10.75
N MET A 158 -13.70 13.46 10.05
CA MET A 158 -12.31 13.91 10.20
C MET A 158 -12.09 15.38 9.81
N ILE A 159 -12.94 15.92 8.93
CA ILE A 159 -12.88 17.30 8.47
C ILE A 159 -13.64 18.25 9.38
N VAL A 160 -14.77 17.80 9.93
CA VAL A 160 -15.65 18.60 10.79
C VAL A 160 -15.67 17.98 12.20
N PRO A 161 -14.59 18.10 12.98
CA PRO A 161 -14.49 17.51 14.31
C PRO A 161 -15.49 18.13 15.32
N THR A 162 -16.01 19.33 15.06
CA THR A 162 -17.04 19.99 15.90
C THR A 162 -18.37 19.22 15.98
N LEU A 163 -18.62 18.30 15.05
CA LEU A 163 -19.78 17.39 15.13
C LEU A 163 -19.67 16.41 16.30
N ILE A 164 -18.44 16.09 16.70
CA ILE A 164 -18.18 15.08 17.73
C ILE A 164 -18.45 15.66 19.12
N GLU A 165 -17.97 16.88 19.40
CA GLU A 165 -18.03 17.52 20.72
C GLU A 165 -19.45 17.55 21.35
N SER A 166 -20.50 17.48 20.54
CA SER A 166 -21.89 17.51 21.03
C SER A 166 -22.60 16.14 21.12
N VAL A 167 -22.15 15.12 20.38
CA VAL A 167 -22.92 13.86 20.23
C VAL A 167 -22.05 12.59 20.18
N GLU A 168 -20.90 12.61 20.84
CA GLU A 168 -19.88 11.56 20.84
C GLU A 168 -20.42 10.13 20.95
N GLN A 169 -21.27 9.87 21.95
CA GLN A 169 -21.78 8.53 22.25
C GLN A 169 -22.60 7.93 21.10
N THR A 170 -23.42 8.74 20.44
CA THR A 170 -24.24 8.26 19.31
C THR A 170 -23.38 7.94 18.09
N VAL A 171 -22.34 8.75 17.83
CA VAL A 171 -21.39 8.53 16.73
C VAL A 171 -20.57 7.27 17.00
N ILE A 172 -20.13 7.05 18.23
CA ILE A 172 -19.40 5.83 18.63
C ILE A 172 -20.28 4.60 18.45
N GLN A 173 -21.52 4.61 18.97
CA GLN A 173 -22.43 3.47 18.85
C GLN A 173 -22.76 3.15 17.39
N TRP A 174 -23.02 4.19 16.59
CA TRP A 174 -23.25 4.03 15.16
C TRP A 174 -22.01 3.49 14.44
N LEU A 175 -20.81 4.01 14.74
CA LEU A 175 -19.57 3.52 14.15
C LEU A 175 -19.33 2.06 14.50
N LYS A 176 -19.50 1.65 15.76
CA LYS A 176 -19.38 0.24 16.18
C LYS A 176 -20.34 -0.67 15.40
N HIS A 177 -21.62 -0.31 15.35
CA HIS A 177 -22.64 -1.08 14.62
C HIS A 177 -22.39 -1.12 13.10
N SER A 178 -21.88 -0.03 12.55
CA SER A 178 -21.59 0.06 11.11
C SER A 178 -20.33 -0.75 10.74
N LEU A 179 -19.33 -0.75 11.61
CA LEU A 179 -18.14 -1.58 11.49
C LEU A 179 -18.43 -3.08 11.58
N GLU A 180 -19.48 -3.48 12.30
CA GLU A 180 -19.96 -4.87 12.30
C GLU A 180 -20.51 -5.29 10.94
N LYS A 181 -21.08 -4.36 10.16
CA LYS A 181 -21.80 -4.64 8.91
C LYS A 181 -20.96 -4.57 7.65
N ASP A 182 -20.05 -3.60 7.54
CA ASP A 182 -19.25 -3.40 6.32
C ASP A 182 -17.77 -3.16 6.65
N VAL A 183 -16.92 -4.03 6.14
CA VAL A 183 -15.47 -4.07 6.42
C VAL A 183 -14.72 -3.73 5.14
N SER A 184 -14.68 -2.44 4.83
CA SER A 184 -13.86 -1.98 3.72
C SER A 184 -12.38 -1.90 4.13
N GLU A 185 -11.49 -2.32 3.23
CA GLU A 185 -10.03 -2.21 3.37
C GLU A 185 -9.63 -0.77 3.76
N LYS A 186 -10.21 0.22 3.07
CA LYS A 186 -10.01 1.66 3.32
C LYS A 186 -10.31 2.08 4.75
N LEU A 187 -11.28 1.46 5.40
CA LEU A 187 -11.67 1.80 6.75
C LEU A 187 -10.69 1.24 7.79
N LEU A 188 -10.17 0.02 7.60
CA LEU A 188 -9.08 -0.51 8.43
C LEU A 188 -7.82 0.35 8.32
N MET A 189 -7.54 0.85 7.11
CA MET A 189 -6.40 1.73 6.84
C MET A 189 -6.54 3.08 7.53
N ILE A 190 -7.73 3.67 7.53
CA ILE A 190 -8.00 4.87 8.31
C ILE A 190 -7.75 4.61 9.80
N GLY A 191 -8.19 3.46 10.32
CA GLY A 191 -7.93 3.05 11.69
C GLY A 191 -6.45 3.07 12.05
N ILE A 192 -5.59 2.56 11.17
CA ILE A 192 -4.12 2.58 11.39
C ILE A 192 -3.55 3.98 11.29
N PHE A 193 -3.95 4.77 10.29
CA PHE A 193 -3.39 6.11 10.18
C PHE A 193 -3.75 6.98 11.37
N CYS A 194 -4.92 6.73 11.96
CA CYS A 194 -5.29 7.28 13.26
C CYS A 194 -4.38 6.75 14.39
N SER A 195 -4.11 5.45 14.48
CA SER A 195 -3.28 4.88 15.56
C SER A 195 -1.79 5.24 15.45
N ALA A 196 -1.22 5.16 14.25
CA ALA A 196 0.18 5.47 13.93
C ALA A 196 0.44 6.97 13.74
N ASN A 197 -0.60 7.81 13.76
CA ASN A 197 -0.53 9.25 13.52
C ASN A 197 0.09 9.65 12.16
N TYR A 198 -0.17 8.85 11.12
CA TYR A 198 0.29 9.12 9.75
C TYR A 198 -0.68 10.06 9.02
N LEU A 199 -0.51 11.37 9.20
CA LEU A 199 -1.43 12.39 8.68
C LEU A 199 -1.39 12.57 7.16
N GLU A 200 -0.22 12.42 6.52
CA GLU A 200 -0.11 12.59 5.07
C GLU A 200 -0.86 11.48 4.31
N PRO A 201 -0.69 10.18 4.66
CA PRO A 201 -1.54 9.10 4.18
C PRO A 201 -3.03 9.27 4.44
N LEU A 202 -3.37 9.71 5.66
CA LEU A 202 -4.75 10.01 6.04
C LEU A 202 -5.35 11.08 5.11
N ASN A 203 -4.62 12.16 4.86
CA ASN A 203 -5.04 13.24 3.97
C ASN A 203 -5.23 12.77 2.53
N ALA A 204 -4.38 11.86 2.04
CA ALA A 204 -4.54 11.29 0.71
C ALA A 204 -5.79 10.41 0.61
N ILE A 205 -6.07 9.54 1.58
CA ILE A 205 -7.31 8.73 1.61
C ILE A 205 -8.54 9.63 1.70
N VAL A 206 -8.53 10.62 2.61
CA VAL A 206 -9.65 11.54 2.81
C VAL A 206 -9.89 12.38 1.56
N SER A 207 -8.83 12.88 0.93
CA SER A 207 -8.94 13.66 -0.31
C SER A 207 -9.48 12.81 -1.46
N ASN A 208 -9.02 11.56 -1.60
CA ASN A 208 -9.47 10.64 -2.64
C ASN A 208 -10.92 10.19 -2.44
N THR A 209 -11.34 9.95 -1.20
CA THR A 209 -12.72 9.53 -0.88
C THR A 209 -13.73 10.66 -1.07
N LEU A 210 -13.34 11.89 -0.75
CA LEU A 210 -14.19 13.05 -0.92
C LEU A 210 -14.17 13.63 -2.34
N GLY A 211 -13.06 13.46 -3.07
CA GLY A 211 -12.87 13.98 -4.42
C GLY A 211 -12.38 15.43 -4.46
N PHE A 212 -11.77 15.92 -3.38
CA PHE A 212 -11.10 17.22 -3.34
C PHE A 212 -9.95 17.22 -2.35
N ASN A 213 -8.92 18.04 -2.60
CA ASN A 213 -7.74 18.11 -1.73
C ASN A 213 -8.10 18.75 -0.38
N CYS A 214 -7.88 17.99 0.69
CA CYS A 214 -8.06 18.41 2.08
C CYS A 214 -6.78 18.18 2.87
N VAL A 215 -6.49 19.08 3.79
CA VAL A 215 -5.41 18.89 4.78
C VAL A 215 -6.03 18.95 6.16
N ILE A 216 -6.02 17.81 6.85
CA ILE A 216 -6.43 17.70 8.24
C ILE A 216 -5.32 18.30 9.09
N ARG A 217 -5.66 19.31 9.89
CA ARG A 217 -4.72 19.93 10.82
C ARG A 217 -4.58 19.04 12.07
N PRO A 218 -3.35 18.81 12.56
CA PRO A 218 -3.10 17.90 13.68
C PRO A 218 -3.86 18.31 14.95
N GLY A 219 -3.89 19.61 15.29
CA GLY A 219 -4.48 20.11 16.54
C GLY A 219 -6.00 19.93 16.65
N THR A 220 -6.74 20.03 15.54
CA THR A 220 -8.21 19.88 15.53
C THR A 220 -8.66 18.42 15.48
N PHE A 221 -7.75 17.52 15.10
CA PHE A 221 -8.03 16.10 14.88
C PHE A 221 -7.66 15.23 16.08
N THR A 222 -6.85 15.72 17.02
CA THR A 222 -6.35 14.94 18.18
C THR A 222 -7.46 14.29 19.00
N HIS A 223 -8.53 15.03 19.31
CA HIS A 223 -9.66 14.53 20.10
C HIS A 223 -10.39 13.39 19.38
N LEU A 224 -10.78 13.64 18.12
CA LEU A 224 -11.43 12.64 17.27
C LEU A 224 -10.54 11.42 17.07
N ARG A 225 -9.23 11.62 16.86
CA ARG A 225 -8.26 10.53 16.73
C ARG A 225 -8.22 9.68 17.99
N ASN A 226 -8.09 10.29 19.17
CA ASN A 226 -8.03 9.56 20.44
C ASN A 226 -9.33 8.78 20.68
N LEU A 227 -10.48 9.39 20.37
CA LEU A 227 -11.78 8.71 20.45
C LEU A 227 -11.83 7.53 19.47
N LEU A 228 -11.42 7.71 18.22
CA LEU A 228 -11.38 6.65 17.21
C LEU A 228 -10.43 5.52 17.61
N THR A 229 -9.20 5.81 18.06
CA THR A 229 -8.21 4.78 18.41
C THR A 229 -8.57 4.04 19.69
N GLN A 230 -9.16 4.72 20.68
CA GLN A 230 -9.49 4.11 21.97
C GLN A 230 -10.83 3.38 21.97
N THR A 231 -11.79 3.78 21.11
CA THR A 231 -13.17 3.25 21.20
C THR A 231 -13.66 2.51 19.96
N VAL A 232 -13.13 2.82 18.78
CA VAL A 232 -13.67 2.34 17.49
C VAL A 232 -12.69 1.39 16.79
N PHE A 233 -11.42 1.79 16.70
CA PHE A 233 -10.33 1.02 16.09
C PHE A 233 -9.38 0.52 17.16
N THR A 234 -9.91 -0.18 18.16
CA THR A 234 -9.05 -0.85 19.14
C THR A 234 -8.22 -1.93 18.44
N THR A 235 -7.04 -2.20 18.97
CA THR A 235 -6.15 -3.27 18.48
C THR A 235 -6.89 -4.60 18.33
N ASP A 236 -7.76 -4.91 19.28
CA ASP A 236 -8.55 -6.14 19.34
C ASP A 236 -9.47 -6.30 18.13
N ILE A 237 -10.17 -5.23 17.73
CA ILE A 237 -11.07 -5.23 16.57
C ILE A 237 -10.27 -5.38 15.28
N LEU A 238 -9.13 -4.69 15.16
CA LEU A 238 -8.28 -4.80 13.98
C LEU A 238 -7.75 -6.23 13.80
N ILE A 239 -7.39 -6.88 14.91
CA ILE A 239 -6.88 -8.25 14.94
C ILE A 239 -7.95 -9.28 14.59
N GLN A 240 -9.15 -9.16 15.16
CA GLN A 240 -10.28 -10.04 14.81
C GLN A 240 -10.60 -10.01 13.31
N ARG A 241 -10.27 -8.91 12.64
CA ARG A 241 -10.55 -8.67 11.21
C ARG A 241 -9.38 -9.01 10.30
N PHE A 242 -8.19 -9.30 10.83
CA PHE A 242 -7.01 -9.71 10.05
C PHE A 242 -7.29 -10.86 9.05
N PRO A 243 -8.03 -11.94 9.40
CA PRO A 243 -8.25 -13.06 8.48
C PRO A 243 -8.98 -12.70 7.18
N LEU A 244 -9.68 -11.55 7.17
CA LEU A 244 -10.43 -11.07 6.00
C LEU A 244 -9.55 -10.30 5.00
N ILE A 245 -8.31 -9.97 5.36
CA ILE A 245 -7.43 -9.13 4.57
C ILE A 245 -6.74 -9.95 3.47
N PRO A 246 -7.05 -9.71 2.19
CA PRO A 246 -6.46 -10.46 1.10
C PRO A 246 -4.99 -10.08 0.89
N VAL A 247 -4.22 -11.05 0.39
CA VAL A 247 -2.86 -10.82 -0.08
C VAL A 247 -2.89 -10.00 -1.37
N THR A 248 -1.94 -9.08 -1.52
CA THR A 248 -1.85 -8.22 -2.71
C THR A 248 -1.18 -8.99 -3.84
N LYS A 249 -1.95 -9.31 -4.88
CA LYS A 249 -1.44 -9.98 -6.09
C LYS A 249 -0.56 -9.03 -6.91
N ASN A 250 0.57 -9.52 -7.43
CA ASN A 250 1.47 -8.80 -8.33
C ASN A 250 1.98 -7.46 -7.75
N LEU A 251 2.34 -7.46 -6.47
CA LEU A 251 2.89 -6.29 -5.78
C LEU A 251 4.17 -5.84 -6.49
N SER A 252 4.18 -4.60 -7.00
CA SER A 252 5.31 -4.03 -7.75
C SER A 252 5.33 -2.49 -7.63
N THR A 253 6.51 -1.89 -7.71
CA THR A 253 6.70 -0.43 -7.57
C THR A 253 6.09 0.39 -8.72
N SER A 254 5.84 -0.21 -9.90
CA SER A 254 5.42 0.53 -11.10
C SER A 254 3.91 0.67 -11.29
N LYS A 255 3.12 -0.30 -10.84
CA LYS A 255 1.64 -0.33 -11.04
C LYS A 255 0.87 0.31 -9.89
N GLN A 256 1.46 0.35 -8.71
CA GLN A 256 0.89 0.96 -7.53
C GLN A 256 1.67 2.24 -7.31
N SER A 257 1.07 3.36 -7.72
CA SER A 257 1.61 4.67 -7.39
C SER A 257 1.92 4.71 -5.89
N SER A 258 2.98 5.40 -5.52
CA SER A 258 3.48 5.71 -4.17
C SER A 258 2.44 6.25 -3.16
N HIS A 259 1.17 6.28 -3.54
CA HIS A 259 0.02 6.83 -2.83
C HIS A 259 -1.17 5.86 -2.72
N ALA A 260 -1.13 4.69 -3.38
CA ALA A 260 -2.12 3.63 -3.21
C ALA A 260 -1.69 2.72 -2.06
N PHE A 261 -2.21 2.98 -0.87
CA PHE A 261 -1.89 2.25 0.36
C PHE A 261 -2.31 0.78 0.27
N LEU A 262 -1.42 -0.10 0.71
CA LEU A 262 -1.50 -1.56 0.55
C LEU A 262 -1.80 -2.27 1.87
N PRO A 263 -2.46 -3.45 1.85
CA PRO A 263 -2.62 -4.34 2.99
C PRO A 263 -1.33 -4.62 3.76
N ALA A 264 -0.18 -4.68 3.06
CA ALA A 264 1.13 -4.87 3.68
C ALA A 264 1.47 -3.81 4.73
N HIS A 265 1.05 -2.55 4.55
CA HIS A 265 1.25 -1.52 5.58
C HIS A 265 0.45 -1.80 6.85
N PHE A 266 -0.74 -2.39 6.71
CA PHE A 266 -1.56 -2.80 7.85
C PHE A 266 -0.86 -3.88 8.67
N ILE A 267 -0.32 -4.88 7.98
CA ILE A 267 0.42 -5.97 8.62
C ILE A 267 1.69 -5.45 9.29
N CYS A 268 2.47 -4.59 8.63
CA CYS A 268 3.64 -3.94 9.24
C CYS A 268 3.30 -3.19 10.54
N HIS A 269 2.15 -2.51 10.58
CA HIS A 269 1.73 -1.79 11.78
C HIS A 269 1.37 -2.77 12.93
N LEU A 270 0.60 -3.84 12.64
CA LEU A 270 0.26 -4.84 13.64
C LEU A 270 1.48 -5.60 14.17
N LEU A 271 2.48 -5.84 13.31
CA LEU A 271 3.74 -6.47 13.70
C LEU A 271 4.59 -5.53 14.57
N SER A 272 4.73 -4.26 14.19
CA SER A 272 5.51 -3.30 14.96
C SER A 272 4.88 -3.01 16.33
N SER A 273 3.55 -2.90 16.42
CA SER A 273 2.84 -2.68 17.69
C SER A 273 2.91 -3.85 18.68
N GLY A 274 3.24 -5.06 18.22
CA GLY A 274 3.24 -6.27 19.07
C GLY A 274 1.85 -6.84 19.38
N SER A 275 0.81 -6.26 18.77
CA SER A 275 -0.57 -6.71 18.94
C SER A 275 -0.74 -8.17 18.49
N CYS A 276 -0.01 -8.60 17.47
CA CYS A 276 -0.02 -10.00 17.01
C CYS A 276 0.42 -10.97 18.10
N ASN A 277 1.47 -10.62 18.86
CA ASN A 277 2.01 -11.44 19.93
C ASN A 277 1.05 -11.50 21.13
N LEU A 278 0.46 -10.35 21.49
CA LEU A 278 -0.51 -10.23 22.57
C LEU A 278 -1.77 -11.07 22.36
N HIS A 279 -2.27 -11.12 21.12
CA HIS A 279 -3.54 -11.77 20.79
C HIS A 279 -3.38 -13.13 20.10
N HIS A 280 -2.17 -13.69 20.09
CA HIS A 280 -1.87 -15.01 19.53
C HIS A 280 -2.32 -15.21 18.07
N VAL A 281 -2.11 -14.19 17.22
CA VAL A 281 -2.52 -14.26 15.81
C VAL A 281 -1.37 -14.68 14.92
N ASN A 282 -1.54 -15.82 14.25
CA ASN A 282 -0.55 -16.35 13.33
C ASN A 282 -0.66 -15.69 11.95
N MET A 283 0.43 -15.05 11.52
CA MET A 283 0.51 -14.34 10.23
C MET A 283 1.46 -15.02 9.23
N ASN A 284 2.08 -16.15 9.61
CA ASN A 284 3.10 -16.83 8.82
C ASN A 284 2.64 -17.12 7.38
N LYS A 285 1.43 -17.68 7.21
CA LYS A 285 0.86 -18.04 5.92
C LYS A 285 0.60 -16.81 5.04
N TRP A 286 0.04 -15.75 5.61
CA TRP A 286 -0.24 -14.52 4.87
C TRP A 286 1.06 -13.89 4.33
N ILE A 287 2.11 -13.86 5.16
CA ILE A 287 3.41 -13.29 4.79
C ILE A 287 4.10 -14.16 3.74
N TYR A 288 4.06 -15.48 3.90
CA TYR A 288 4.57 -16.42 2.91
C TYR A 288 3.85 -16.24 1.56
N ASP A 289 2.51 -16.25 1.55
CA ASP A 289 1.71 -16.02 0.34
C ASP A 289 2.00 -14.65 -0.30
N GLN A 290 2.23 -13.60 0.50
CA GLN A 290 2.61 -12.28 0.00
C GLN A 290 3.99 -12.27 -0.65
N ILE A 291 4.96 -13.00 -0.11
CA ILE A 291 6.30 -13.17 -0.72
C ILE A 291 6.19 -13.91 -2.07
N LEU A 292 5.35 -14.95 -2.14
CA LEU A 292 5.12 -15.71 -3.37
C LEU A 292 4.50 -14.88 -4.50
N LEU A 293 3.64 -13.90 -4.17
CA LEU A 293 2.88 -13.10 -5.14
C LEU A 293 3.54 -11.76 -5.53
N CYS A 294 4.76 -11.49 -5.05
CA CYS A 294 5.54 -10.30 -5.40
C CYS A 294 6.18 -10.40 -6.78
N VAL A 295 6.25 -9.28 -7.50
CA VAL A 295 6.77 -9.20 -8.87
C VAL A 295 7.78 -8.06 -8.99
N GLU A 296 8.71 -8.16 -9.94
CA GLU A 296 9.66 -7.09 -10.26
C GLU A 296 8.95 -5.85 -10.85
N PRO A 297 9.38 -4.62 -10.52
CA PRO A 297 10.38 -4.23 -9.52
C PRO A 297 9.85 -4.35 -8.08
N VAL A 298 10.71 -4.78 -7.14
CA VAL A 298 10.34 -5.06 -5.74
C VAL A 298 9.92 -3.80 -5.00
N HIS A 299 8.71 -3.85 -4.43
CA HIS A 299 8.16 -2.76 -3.63
C HIS A 299 8.89 -2.66 -2.28
N PRO A 300 9.33 -1.44 -1.85
CA PRO A 300 10.11 -1.25 -0.62
C PRO A 300 9.41 -1.71 0.66
N ILE A 301 8.07 -1.75 0.66
CA ILE A 301 7.27 -2.28 1.79
C ILE A 301 7.65 -3.72 2.15
N MET A 302 8.11 -4.52 1.18
CA MET A 302 8.49 -5.92 1.45
C MET A 302 9.71 -6.01 2.37
N LEU A 303 10.65 -5.07 2.25
CA LEU A 303 11.79 -4.98 3.15
C LEU A 303 11.32 -4.71 4.58
N THR A 304 10.46 -3.70 4.75
CA THR A 304 9.90 -3.34 6.05
C THR A 304 9.08 -4.50 6.63
N LEU A 305 8.23 -5.13 5.82
CA LEU A 305 7.39 -6.25 6.24
C LEU A 305 8.21 -7.44 6.75
N ILE A 306 9.23 -7.85 5.99
CA ILE A 306 10.11 -8.96 6.38
C ILE A 306 10.84 -8.62 7.69
N ASN A 307 11.39 -7.42 7.80
CA ASN A 307 12.11 -6.99 8.99
C ASN A 307 11.22 -6.94 10.25
N GLU A 308 10.03 -6.34 10.15
CA GLU A 308 9.09 -6.29 11.28
C GLU A 308 8.58 -7.69 11.65
N TYR A 309 8.35 -8.57 10.68
CA TYR A 309 7.93 -9.94 10.95
C TYR A 309 8.99 -10.74 11.69
N VAL A 310 10.25 -10.69 11.22
CA VAL A 310 11.37 -11.34 11.90
C VAL A 310 11.52 -10.83 13.34
N ARG A 311 11.41 -9.51 13.55
CA ARG A 311 11.42 -8.93 14.90
C ARG A 311 10.26 -9.42 15.76
N ALA A 312 9.06 -9.56 15.20
CA ALA A 312 7.89 -10.03 15.94
C ALA A 312 7.99 -11.53 16.32
N CYS A 313 8.62 -12.35 15.48
CA CYS A 313 8.91 -13.76 15.78
C CYS A 313 9.90 -13.92 16.94
N LEU A 314 10.82 -12.97 17.12
CA LEU A 314 11.94 -13.07 18.07
C LEU A 314 11.81 -12.11 19.25
N ARG A 315 10.65 -11.46 19.42
CA ARG A 315 10.42 -10.45 20.47
C ARG A 315 10.35 -11.11 21.84
N GLN A 316 11.19 -10.69 22.79
CA GLN A 316 11.23 -11.26 24.15
C GLN A 316 10.18 -10.69 25.11
N ASP A 317 9.54 -9.58 24.76
CA ASP A 317 8.59 -8.87 25.64
C ASP A 317 7.28 -9.63 25.90
N TYR A 318 7.02 -10.71 25.16
CA TYR A 318 5.77 -11.48 25.23
C TYR A 318 6.03 -12.97 25.45
N PRO A 319 5.15 -13.67 26.20
CA PRO A 319 5.30 -15.10 26.46
C PRO A 319 5.01 -15.97 25.23
N TRP A 320 4.28 -15.43 24.24
CA TRP A 320 3.99 -16.09 22.98
C TRP A 320 4.59 -15.33 21.82
N HIS A 321 5.13 -16.08 20.88
CA HIS A 321 5.83 -15.56 19.71
C HIS A 321 5.14 -16.04 18.44
N LEU A 322 5.23 -15.24 17.37
CA LEU A 322 4.76 -15.71 16.07
C LEU A 322 5.62 -16.87 15.61
N ASP A 323 4.97 -17.86 14.99
CA ASP A 323 5.68 -18.93 14.34
C ASP A 323 6.47 -18.37 13.14
N PRO A 324 7.75 -18.71 13.01
CA PRO A 324 8.51 -18.43 11.79
C PRO A 324 7.94 -19.25 10.61
N ILE A 325 8.31 -18.92 9.39
CA ILE A 325 7.90 -19.68 8.20
C ILE A 325 8.46 -21.09 8.30
N TYR A 326 7.63 -22.12 8.07
CA TYR A 326 8.09 -23.50 8.22
C TYR A 326 9.21 -23.82 7.23
N SER A 327 10.26 -24.51 7.70
CA SER A 327 11.38 -24.89 6.85
C SER A 327 10.95 -25.78 5.68
N LYS A 328 9.96 -26.66 5.91
CA LYS A 328 9.38 -27.54 4.88
C LYS A 328 8.75 -26.74 3.74
N ASP A 329 7.97 -25.71 4.04
CA ASP A 329 7.33 -24.87 3.01
C ASP A 329 8.36 -24.16 2.11
N ILE A 330 9.52 -23.83 2.69
CA ILE A 330 10.63 -23.23 1.93
C ILE A 330 11.34 -24.30 1.10
N GLU A 331 11.64 -25.47 1.69
CA GLU A 331 12.26 -26.60 0.98
C GLU A 331 11.40 -27.06 -0.20
N ASP A 332 10.10 -27.27 0.01
CA ASP A 332 9.13 -27.66 -1.03
C ASP A 332 9.09 -26.62 -2.14
N PHE A 333 9.08 -25.31 -1.81
CA PHE A 333 9.12 -24.25 -2.82
C PHE A 333 10.37 -24.31 -3.71
N PHE A 334 11.56 -24.48 -3.12
CA PHE A 334 12.81 -24.54 -3.88
C PHE A 334 12.93 -25.84 -4.70
N ASN A 335 12.41 -26.95 -4.19
CA ASN A 335 12.39 -28.24 -4.88
C ASN A 335 11.42 -28.25 -6.07
N ASP A 336 10.21 -27.71 -5.89
CA ASP A 336 9.17 -27.67 -6.93
C ASP A 336 9.45 -26.62 -8.01
N ASN A 337 10.18 -25.56 -7.66
CA ASN A 337 10.50 -24.45 -8.56
C ASN A 337 12.01 -24.27 -8.78
N PRO A 338 12.69 -25.25 -9.43
CA PRO A 338 14.12 -25.13 -9.73
C PRO A 338 14.40 -24.02 -10.76
N LYS A 339 13.38 -23.57 -11.50
CA LYS A 339 13.52 -22.59 -12.58
C LYS A 339 13.95 -21.20 -12.09
N ILE A 340 14.67 -20.51 -12.98
CA ILE A 340 15.13 -19.12 -12.87
C ILE A 340 13.95 -18.12 -13.01
N THR A 341 12.70 -18.58 -13.16
CA THR A 341 11.56 -17.68 -13.44
C THR A 341 10.99 -16.97 -12.21
N LEU A 342 11.32 -17.41 -10.99
CA LEU A 342 10.84 -16.84 -9.72
C LEU A 342 11.97 -16.20 -8.90
N ILE A 343 12.84 -15.43 -9.56
CA ILE A 343 14.00 -14.78 -8.92
C ILE A 343 13.54 -13.92 -7.76
N THR A 344 12.49 -13.12 -7.96
CA THR A 344 11.98 -12.20 -6.94
C THR A 344 11.62 -12.91 -5.64
N THR A 345 10.87 -14.00 -5.74
CA THR A 345 10.47 -14.81 -4.59
C THR A 345 11.68 -15.43 -3.91
N LYS A 346 12.63 -15.98 -4.69
CA LYS A 346 13.88 -16.56 -4.16
C LYS A 346 14.72 -15.52 -3.42
N THR A 347 14.82 -14.30 -3.96
CA THR A 347 15.54 -13.18 -3.35
C THR A 347 14.87 -12.71 -2.06
N LEU A 348 13.54 -12.64 -2.02
CA LEU A 348 12.78 -12.25 -0.82
C LEU A 348 12.83 -13.32 0.28
N LEU A 349 12.74 -14.60 -0.08
CA LEU A 349 12.93 -15.71 0.86
C LEU A 349 14.35 -15.73 1.42
N LEU A 350 15.35 -15.48 0.57
CA LEU A 350 16.73 -15.34 1.01
C LEU A 350 16.88 -14.18 2.00
N LEU A 351 16.32 -13.00 1.68
CA LEU A 351 16.32 -11.85 2.57
C LEU A 351 15.68 -12.18 3.93
N TYR A 352 14.56 -12.91 3.94
CA TYR A 352 13.93 -13.38 5.17
C TYR A 352 14.86 -14.27 6.00
N LEU A 353 15.44 -15.31 5.39
CA LEU A 353 16.30 -16.27 6.07
C LEU A 353 17.54 -15.63 6.69
N LEU A 354 18.22 -14.77 5.93
CA LEU A 354 19.42 -14.07 6.42
C LEU A 354 19.08 -13.05 7.51
N SER A 355 17.96 -12.34 7.37
CA SER A 355 17.49 -11.40 8.38
C SER A 355 17.10 -12.13 9.67
N TYR A 356 16.47 -13.30 9.56
CA TYR A 356 16.16 -14.15 10.70
C TYR A 356 17.42 -14.65 11.40
N ASP A 357 18.38 -15.23 10.67
CA ASP A 357 19.63 -15.71 11.27
C ASP A 357 20.44 -14.59 11.94
N GLU A 358 20.47 -13.38 11.35
CA GLU A 358 21.12 -12.22 11.96
C GLU A 358 20.50 -11.86 13.32
N GLN A 359 19.16 -11.85 13.41
CA GLN A 359 18.47 -11.52 14.65
C GLN A 359 18.58 -12.65 15.69
N VAL A 360 18.52 -13.90 15.26
CA VAL A 360 18.75 -15.06 16.13
C VAL A 360 20.18 -15.02 16.70
N LEU A 361 21.19 -14.71 15.89
CA LEU A 361 22.58 -14.52 16.33
C LEU A 361 22.71 -13.47 17.44
N LYS A 362 21.93 -12.39 17.38
CA LYS A 362 21.92 -11.33 18.41
C LYS A 362 21.25 -11.78 19.71
N ILE A 363 20.32 -12.73 19.64
CA ILE A 363 19.43 -13.13 20.74
C ILE A 363 19.84 -14.45 21.42
N ILE A 364 20.59 -15.33 20.74
CA ILE A 364 21.14 -16.57 21.31
C ILE A 364 21.86 -16.38 22.67
N PRO A 365 22.65 -15.32 22.93
CA PRO A 365 23.25 -15.16 24.26
C PRO A 365 22.23 -14.97 25.39
N THR A 366 20.97 -14.63 25.09
CA THR A 366 19.94 -14.31 26.10
C THR A 366 18.77 -15.31 26.15
N SER A 367 18.63 -16.23 25.20
CA SER A 367 17.49 -17.17 25.19
C SER A 367 17.81 -18.55 24.58
N THR A 368 17.25 -19.61 25.19
CA THR A 368 17.54 -21.02 24.87
C THR A 368 16.50 -21.70 23.97
N ASN A 369 15.35 -21.07 23.73
CA ASN A 369 14.22 -21.69 23.01
C ASN A 369 14.14 -21.34 21.51
N ILE A 370 15.07 -20.53 21.00
CA ILE A 370 15.05 -20.06 19.61
C ILE A 370 15.88 -21.00 18.74
N GLN A 371 15.24 -21.56 17.71
CA GLN A 371 15.89 -22.47 16.77
C GLN A 371 16.29 -21.74 15.48
N ARG A 372 17.47 -22.10 14.95
CA ARG A 372 17.94 -21.67 13.64
C ARG A 372 17.41 -22.57 12.54
N TYR A 373 17.34 -22.02 11.34
CA TYR A 373 17.08 -22.81 10.14
C TYR A 373 18.24 -23.79 9.86
N PRO A 374 17.93 -24.98 9.32
CA PRO A 374 18.95 -25.96 8.97
C PRO A 374 19.83 -25.44 7.83
N ARG A 375 21.15 -25.67 7.91
CA ARG A 375 22.11 -25.22 6.90
C ARG A 375 21.84 -25.76 5.49
N LYS A 376 21.30 -26.99 5.42
CA LYS A 376 20.87 -27.65 4.19
C LYS A 376 19.93 -26.79 3.32
N LEU A 377 19.17 -25.90 3.96
CA LEU A 377 18.24 -25.02 3.26
C LEU A 377 18.99 -23.94 2.46
N PHE A 378 20.10 -23.40 2.98
CA PHE A 378 20.94 -22.45 2.25
C PHE A 378 21.62 -23.10 1.04
N ASP A 379 21.93 -24.40 1.12
CA ASP A 379 22.47 -25.16 -0.02
C ASP A 379 21.47 -25.22 -1.18
N LEU A 380 20.16 -25.07 -0.93
CA LEU A 380 19.14 -25.05 -1.99
C LEU A 380 19.10 -23.72 -2.77
N ILE A 381 19.67 -22.66 -2.21
CA ILE A 381 19.54 -21.30 -2.73
C ILE A 381 20.74 -20.96 -3.62
N PRO A 382 20.51 -20.53 -4.88
CA PRO A 382 21.59 -20.12 -5.78
C PRO A 382 22.12 -18.73 -5.40
N MET A 383 22.84 -18.62 -4.29
CA MET A 383 23.35 -17.36 -3.73
C MET A 383 24.17 -16.53 -4.73
N PRO A 384 25.11 -17.10 -5.51
CA PRO A 384 25.91 -16.31 -6.45
C PRO A 384 25.05 -15.69 -7.55
N TYR A 385 24.08 -16.45 -8.07
CA TYR A 385 23.14 -15.96 -9.07
C TYR A 385 22.29 -14.80 -8.57
N LEU A 386 21.75 -14.95 -7.34
CA LEU A 386 20.95 -13.90 -6.71
C LEU A 386 21.80 -12.65 -6.42
N ALA A 387 23.06 -12.80 -6.00
CA ALA A 387 23.98 -11.68 -5.77
C ALA A 387 24.21 -10.83 -7.02
N ILE A 388 24.26 -11.46 -8.21
CA ILE A 388 24.36 -10.75 -9.48
C ILE A 388 23.07 -10.00 -9.76
N LYS A 389 21.93 -10.69 -9.66
CA LYS A 389 20.61 -10.11 -9.92
C LYS A 389 20.24 -8.96 -8.99
N LEU A 390 20.83 -8.90 -7.79
CA LEU A 390 20.69 -7.75 -6.89
C LEU A 390 21.24 -6.44 -7.46
N THR A 391 22.12 -6.48 -8.47
CA THR A 391 22.62 -5.26 -9.15
C THR A 391 21.60 -4.65 -10.10
N ASP A 392 20.54 -5.38 -10.46
CA ASP A 392 19.48 -4.87 -11.32
C ASP A 392 18.64 -3.79 -10.58
N GLU A 393 18.23 -2.74 -11.28
CA GLU A 393 17.42 -1.64 -10.71
C GLU A 393 16.12 -2.13 -10.06
N ASN A 394 15.60 -3.27 -10.53
CA ASN A 394 14.40 -3.94 -10.01
C ASN A 394 14.49 -4.32 -8.53
N TYR A 395 15.71 -4.43 -7.98
CA TYR A 395 15.97 -4.84 -6.60
C TYR A 395 16.61 -3.75 -5.74
N SER A 396 16.70 -2.52 -6.26
CA SER A 396 17.34 -1.37 -5.60
C SER A 396 16.87 -1.11 -4.16
N SER A 397 15.59 -1.39 -3.87
CA SER A 397 15.01 -1.21 -2.53
C SER A 397 15.55 -2.20 -1.49
N ILE A 398 15.89 -3.43 -1.90
CA ILE A 398 16.33 -4.51 -1.00
C ILE A 398 17.84 -4.79 -1.09
N ALA A 399 18.48 -4.42 -2.20
CA ALA A 399 19.87 -4.75 -2.49
C ALA A 399 20.88 -4.29 -1.40
N PRO A 400 20.76 -3.10 -0.78
CA PRO A 400 21.70 -2.67 0.24
C PRO A 400 21.70 -3.57 1.48
N GLN A 401 20.52 -3.92 1.98
CA GLN A 401 20.39 -4.80 3.15
C GLN A 401 20.81 -6.23 2.79
N LEU A 402 20.33 -6.75 1.64
CA LEU A 402 20.63 -8.12 1.27
C LEU A 402 22.12 -8.33 0.97
N GLY A 403 22.74 -7.41 0.24
CA GLY A 403 24.18 -7.44 -0.06
C GLY A 403 25.02 -7.40 1.21
N ARG A 404 24.68 -6.54 2.19
CA ARG A 404 25.34 -6.52 3.50
C ARG A 404 25.25 -7.88 4.21
N LEU A 405 24.05 -8.44 4.31
CA LEU A 405 23.81 -9.71 4.99
C LEU A 405 24.57 -10.87 4.32
N MET A 406 24.58 -10.91 2.99
CA MET A 406 25.32 -11.92 2.25
C MET A 406 26.83 -11.77 2.43
N MET A 407 27.36 -10.54 2.44
CA MET A 407 28.78 -10.27 2.67
C MET A 407 29.22 -10.70 4.08
N GLU A 408 28.40 -10.42 5.10
CA GLU A 408 28.69 -10.75 6.50
C GLU A 408 28.61 -12.25 6.78
N GLN A 409 27.58 -12.93 6.26
CA GLN A 409 27.33 -14.34 6.57
C GLN A 409 28.00 -15.31 5.58
N PHE A 410 28.20 -14.89 4.33
CA PHE A 410 28.67 -15.73 3.23
C PHE A 410 29.70 -15.02 2.34
N PRO A 411 30.87 -14.61 2.90
CA PRO A 411 31.86 -13.81 2.17
C PRO A 411 32.44 -14.52 0.93
N TYR A 412 32.47 -15.85 0.91
CA TYR A 412 32.96 -16.63 -0.23
C TYR A 412 32.13 -16.43 -1.52
N VAL A 413 30.87 -15.98 -1.41
CA VAL A 413 30.01 -15.71 -2.57
C VAL A 413 30.57 -14.56 -3.41
N PHE A 414 31.29 -13.63 -2.80
CA PHE A 414 31.80 -12.41 -3.44
C PHE A 414 33.30 -12.50 -3.80
N LEU A 415 33.87 -13.71 -3.86
CA LEU A 415 35.25 -13.88 -4.34
C LEU A 415 35.36 -13.43 -5.80
N ALA A 416 36.28 -12.50 -6.06
CA ALA A 416 36.44 -11.83 -7.36
C ALA A 416 36.58 -12.80 -8.53
N ASP A 417 37.26 -13.94 -8.33
CA ASP A 417 37.48 -14.94 -9.39
C ASP A 417 36.19 -15.57 -9.91
N HIS A 418 35.17 -15.71 -9.07
CA HIS A 418 33.86 -16.23 -9.50
C HIS A 418 33.06 -15.17 -10.26
N VAL A 419 33.30 -13.90 -9.95
CA VAL A 419 32.66 -12.73 -10.59
C VAL A 419 33.23 -12.46 -12.00
N LEU A 420 34.43 -12.94 -12.31
CA LEU A 420 35.05 -12.73 -13.63
C LEU A 420 34.47 -13.60 -14.75
N TYR A 421 33.77 -14.69 -14.45
CA TYR A 421 33.19 -15.60 -15.45
C TYR A 421 31.70 -15.32 -15.76
N LEU A 422 31.19 -14.16 -15.32
CA LEU A 422 29.78 -13.78 -15.21
C LEU A 422 29.05 -13.38 -16.51
N GLU A 423 29.44 -13.89 -17.67
CA GLU A 423 28.57 -13.82 -18.86
C GLU A 423 27.42 -14.85 -18.73
N ALA A 424 26.56 -14.68 -17.73
CA ALA A 424 25.70 -15.70 -17.13
C ALA A 424 24.30 -15.85 -17.76
N ASP A 425 24.05 -15.28 -18.94
CA ASP A 425 22.71 -15.33 -19.56
C ASP A 425 22.41 -16.64 -20.33
N ARG A 426 23.27 -17.67 -20.25
CA ARG A 426 23.11 -18.89 -21.08
C ARG A 426 23.26 -20.23 -20.37
N PHE A 427 23.44 -20.28 -19.05
CA PHE A 427 23.65 -21.55 -18.33
C PHE A 427 22.43 -21.92 -17.48
N HIS A 428 21.87 -23.10 -17.71
CA HIS A 428 20.72 -23.63 -16.98
C HIS A 428 21.13 -24.74 -16.01
N PRO A 429 20.40 -24.95 -14.90
CA PRO A 429 20.70 -26.00 -13.92
C PRO A 429 20.64 -27.44 -14.51
N GLN A 430 20.06 -27.62 -15.70
CA GLN A 430 20.13 -28.90 -16.44
C GLN A 430 21.52 -29.18 -17.02
N ASP A 431 22.30 -28.11 -17.29
CA ASP A 431 23.67 -28.21 -17.79
C ASP A 431 24.64 -28.69 -16.70
N ASP A 432 24.28 -28.55 -15.41
CA ASP A 432 25.06 -29.09 -14.29
C ASP A 432 25.23 -30.61 -14.41
N GLN A 433 24.16 -31.33 -14.77
CA GLN A 433 24.17 -32.78 -14.85
C GLN A 433 25.04 -33.27 -16.00
N LEU A 434 24.93 -32.63 -17.16
CA LEU A 434 25.79 -32.88 -18.32
C LEU A 434 27.27 -32.59 -17.98
N LEU A 435 27.56 -31.53 -17.24
CA LEU A 435 28.93 -31.22 -16.80
C LEU A 435 29.51 -32.28 -15.87
N LEU A 436 28.69 -32.83 -14.98
CA LEU A 436 29.09 -33.88 -14.03
C LEU A 436 29.31 -35.22 -14.75
N ASP A 437 28.47 -35.56 -15.72
CA ASP A 437 28.63 -36.77 -16.53
C ASP A 437 29.89 -36.69 -17.39
N VAL A 438 30.18 -35.51 -17.97
CA VAL A 438 31.44 -35.26 -18.68
C VAL A 438 32.62 -35.39 -17.71
N LEU A 439 32.54 -34.84 -16.50
CA LEU A 439 33.61 -34.97 -15.50
C LEU A 439 33.87 -36.44 -15.13
N ALA A 440 32.81 -37.23 -14.88
CA ALA A 440 32.95 -38.66 -14.58
C ALA A 440 33.64 -39.42 -15.73
N ASN A 441 33.20 -39.19 -16.97
CA ASN A 441 33.80 -39.82 -18.16
C ASN A 441 35.25 -39.38 -18.41
N THR A 442 35.59 -38.15 -18.06
CA THR A 442 36.95 -37.62 -18.24
C THR A 442 37.97 -38.16 -17.26
N LEU A 443 37.54 -38.51 -16.04
CA LEU A 443 38.39 -39.17 -15.05
C LEU A 443 38.78 -40.59 -15.49
N GLU A 444 37.97 -41.23 -16.32
CA GLU A 444 38.21 -42.61 -16.77
C GLU A 444 39.05 -42.70 -18.04
N ASN A 445 38.92 -41.73 -18.96
CA ASN A 445 39.50 -41.83 -20.31
C ASN A 445 40.66 -40.86 -20.61
N GLY A 446 40.97 -39.94 -19.68
CA GLY A 446 41.96 -38.88 -19.90
C GLY A 446 41.50 -37.82 -20.92
N ILE A 447 42.08 -36.62 -20.88
CA ILE A 447 41.62 -35.49 -21.71
C ILE A 447 42.80 -34.67 -22.25
N SER A 448 42.61 -34.03 -23.40
CA SER A 448 43.55 -33.02 -23.89
C SER A 448 43.51 -31.73 -23.06
N ARG A 449 44.64 -31.01 -22.99
CA ARG A 449 44.75 -29.72 -22.27
C ARG A 449 43.70 -28.68 -22.72
N LYS A 450 43.37 -28.65 -24.01
CA LYS A 450 42.36 -27.73 -24.56
C LYS A 450 40.96 -28.04 -24.03
N GLN A 451 40.61 -29.32 -23.93
CA GLN A 451 39.31 -29.75 -23.38
C GLN A 451 39.23 -29.50 -21.87
N ALA A 452 40.33 -29.70 -21.13
CA ALA A 452 40.40 -29.39 -19.71
C ALA A 452 40.21 -27.87 -19.43
N GLU A 453 40.82 -27.00 -20.25
CA GLU A 453 40.63 -25.55 -20.13
C GLU A 453 39.20 -25.10 -20.46
N GLN A 454 38.56 -25.72 -21.46
CA GLN A 454 37.15 -25.48 -21.77
C GLN A 454 36.22 -25.94 -20.64
N TRP A 455 36.47 -27.13 -20.09
CA TRP A 455 35.71 -27.68 -18.97
C TRP A 455 35.85 -26.79 -17.73
N ARG A 456 37.06 -26.32 -17.41
CA ARG A 456 37.30 -25.35 -16.32
C ARG A 456 36.44 -24.09 -16.48
N ARG A 457 36.38 -23.52 -17.69
CA ARG A 457 35.57 -22.32 -17.96
C ARG A 457 34.07 -22.60 -17.81
N LEU A 458 33.61 -23.76 -18.27
CA LEU A 458 32.20 -24.16 -18.13
C LEU A 458 31.83 -24.40 -16.67
N TRP A 459 32.72 -25.01 -15.89
CA TRP A 459 32.51 -25.22 -14.46
C TRP A 459 32.37 -23.89 -13.71
N PHE A 460 33.24 -22.90 -13.97
CA PHE A 460 33.11 -21.59 -13.33
C PHE A 460 31.84 -20.83 -13.77
N ARG A 461 31.39 -20.99 -15.02
CA ARG A 461 30.12 -20.43 -15.49
C ARG A 461 28.91 -21.11 -14.82
N ALA A 462 28.95 -22.43 -14.67
CA ALA A 462 27.93 -23.18 -13.95
C ALA A 462 27.89 -22.80 -12.46
N TYR A 463 29.06 -22.65 -11.84
CA TYR A 463 29.20 -22.26 -10.43
C TYR A 463 28.54 -20.90 -10.14
N ALA A 464 28.61 -19.96 -11.08
CA ALA A 464 27.91 -18.68 -10.95
C ALA A 464 26.38 -18.82 -10.85
N VAL A 465 25.81 -19.92 -11.36
CA VAL A 465 24.37 -20.19 -11.36
C VAL A 465 23.96 -21.12 -10.22
N SER A 466 24.64 -22.26 -10.07
CA SER A 466 24.29 -23.33 -9.12
C SER A 466 25.07 -23.28 -7.81
N GLY A 467 26.12 -22.46 -7.71
CA GLY A 467 26.86 -22.17 -6.49
C GLY A 467 27.34 -23.42 -5.76
N GLN A 468 27.02 -23.50 -4.46
CA GLN A 468 27.47 -24.58 -3.58
C GLN A 468 26.96 -25.96 -3.97
N GLN A 469 25.79 -26.05 -4.62
CA GLN A 469 25.28 -27.33 -5.10
C GLN A 469 26.23 -27.95 -6.11
N LEU A 470 26.84 -27.13 -6.97
CA LEU A 470 27.80 -27.64 -7.94
C LEU A 470 29.04 -28.16 -7.25
N THR A 471 29.58 -27.43 -6.26
CA THR A 471 30.72 -27.90 -5.46
C THR A 471 30.44 -29.21 -4.74
N LEU A 472 29.23 -29.35 -4.19
CA LEU A 472 28.80 -30.59 -3.54
C LEU A 472 28.68 -31.74 -4.53
N LYS A 473 28.04 -31.50 -5.68
CA LYS A 473 27.87 -32.52 -6.72
C LYS A 473 29.22 -32.92 -7.31
N THR A 474 30.12 -31.98 -7.58
CA THR A 474 31.47 -32.31 -8.06
C THR A 474 32.26 -33.07 -7.01
N ALA A 475 32.25 -32.65 -5.74
CA ALA A 475 32.92 -33.37 -4.66
C ALA A 475 32.43 -34.83 -4.53
N ARG A 476 31.11 -35.07 -4.67
CA ARG A 476 30.54 -36.43 -4.65
C ARG A 476 31.04 -37.30 -5.79
N VAL A 477 31.12 -36.75 -7.02
CA VAL A 477 31.62 -37.48 -8.19
C VAL A 477 33.12 -37.77 -8.06
N LEU A 478 33.88 -36.75 -7.66
CA LEU A 478 35.34 -36.80 -7.51
C LEU A 478 35.78 -37.80 -6.41
N LEU A 479 35.11 -37.81 -5.27
CA LEU A 479 35.43 -38.68 -4.13
C LEU A 479 34.67 -40.03 -4.16
N LYS A 480 33.84 -40.27 -5.18
CA LYS A 480 32.94 -41.44 -5.31
C LYS A 480 32.13 -41.72 -4.03
N ASN A 481 31.76 -40.66 -3.30
CA ASN A 481 31.05 -40.77 -2.04
C ASN A 481 29.71 -40.03 -2.13
N SER A 482 28.61 -40.77 -2.18
CA SER A 482 27.26 -40.23 -2.29
C SER A 482 26.75 -39.59 -0.99
N SER A 483 27.38 -39.87 0.16
CA SER A 483 26.92 -39.40 1.48
C SER A 483 27.55 -38.07 1.93
N LEU A 484 28.37 -37.42 1.10
CA LEU A 484 28.96 -36.13 1.42
C LEU A 484 27.88 -35.05 1.55
N THR A 485 27.82 -34.41 2.71
CA THR A 485 26.99 -33.24 3.02
C THR A 485 27.83 -31.98 3.09
N TYR A 486 27.21 -30.81 2.93
CA TYR A 486 27.92 -29.54 3.04
C TYR A 486 28.55 -29.33 4.42
N ASP A 487 27.86 -29.73 5.48
CA ASP A 487 28.42 -29.66 6.85
C ASP A 487 29.71 -30.46 6.99
N SER A 488 29.81 -31.63 6.35
CA SER A 488 31.05 -32.41 6.35
C SER A 488 32.20 -31.69 5.62
N LEU A 489 31.91 -31.07 4.48
CA LEU A 489 32.88 -30.28 3.69
C LEU A 489 33.33 -29.01 4.40
N CYS A 490 32.44 -28.31 5.10
CA CYS A 490 32.79 -27.13 5.89
C CYS A 490 33.60 -27.48 7.14
N SER A 491 33.33 -28.63 7.76
CA SER A 491 34.05 -29.06 8.97
C SER A 491 35.47 -29.56 8.67
N ASP A 492 35.69 -30.23 7.54
CA ASP A 492 37.01 -30.69 7.10
C ASP A 492 37.20 -30.41 5.59
N PRO A 493 37.62 -29.19 5.22
CA PRO A 493 37.84 -28.84 3.81
C PRO A 493 38.96 -29.68 3.16
N ASN A 494 39.83 -30.32 3.96
CA ASN A 494 40.90 -31.18 3.46
C ASN A 494 40.37 -32.48 2.84
N CYS A 495 39.10 -32.83 3.04
CA CYS A 495 38.51 -33.99 2.38
C CYS A 495 38.58 -33.89 0.84
N LEU A 496 38.52 -32.68 0.28
CA LEU A 496 38.66 -32.43 -1.17
C LEU A 496 40.08 -32.70 -1.68
N LEU A 497 41.09 -32.67 -0.79
CA LEU A 497 42.49 -32.93 -1.11
C LEU A 497 42.84 -34.43 -1.00
N ARG A 498 41.97 -35.27 -0.40
CA ARG A 498 42.17 -36.73 -0.27
C ARG A 498 41.86 -37.50 -1.57
N PHE A 499 42.01 -36.82 -2.69
CA PHE A 499 41.81 -37.37 -4.01
C PHE A 499 42.69 -38.62 -4.21
N PRO A 500 42.18 -39.72 -4.78
CA PRO A 500 43.03 -40.89 -5.03
C PRO A 500 44.21 -40.49 -5.92
N HIS A 501 45.42 -40.66 -5.38
CA HIS A 501 46.71 -40.37 -6.02
C HIS A 501 46.96 -41.12 -7.35
N SER A 502 46.02 -41.96 -7.80
CA SER A 502 46.15 -42.80 -9.00
C SER A 502 45.90 -42.06 -10.34
N LEU A 503 45.67 -40.74 -10.31
CA LEU A 503 45.41 -39.91 -11.50
C LEU A 503 46.46 -38.81 -11.73
N TYR A 504 47.52 -38.78 -10.93
CA TYR A 504 48.67 -37.89 -11.14
C TYR A 504 49.65 -38.44 -12.18
#